data_AF-A0A1Z4LRI0-F1
#
_entry.id   AF-A0A1Z4LRI0-F1
#
_cell.length_a   1.000
_cell.length_b   1.000
_cell.length_c   1.000
_cell.angle_alpha   90.00
_cell.angle_beta   90.00
_cell.angle_gamma   90.00
#
_symmetry.space_group_name_H-M   'P 1'
#
loop_
_entity.id
_entity.type
_entity.pdbx_description
1 polymer ?
#
loop_
_entity_poly.entity_id
_entity_poly.type
_entity_poly.pdbx_seq_one_letter_code
_entity_poly.pdbx_strand_id
1 'polypeptide(L)'
;MTDKISAARGFRELPYKFSGTDDDLYKRYNLEYEKQKSRLLQLIAEGKSEDVIASNNLFLFIMAVGLFSFGRLDVYQDILDNIPHRLVRWKGFSYVITRLLPTPAYLDPLQNPAEIAEWIKAKEPKLKWDESLEQYILEEFKILSVIPADSIPKKFIATELKSQEEELFVEIIPDSGLNWIASFQAGFSEFSAIYSHPNRINLIIISKGQGYIINPENQQLLETFGGNITSKIEEINKYIKQDFPAKRIVSPLILFVNNSYLICYDQQGFIRENKDISWNNVRQIKIYASKVIIGDFFSNEEFWMPFWLNIKTGQLHLEEFSNERFFGQKIQRP
;
A
#
# COMPACT_ATOMS: atom_id res chain seq x y z
N MET A 1 6.72 22.92 -8.89
CA MET A 1 6.04 21.61 -8.95
C MET A 1 7.09 20.59 -9.37
N THR A 2 7.60 19.79 -8.44
CA THR A 2 8.44 18.64 -8.78
C THR A 2 7.53 17.54 -9.33
N ASP A 3 7.70 17.17 -10.59
CA ASP A 3 7.02 16.03 -11.19
C ASP A 3 7.27 14.79 -10.33
N LYS A 4 6.20 14.29 -9.72
CA LYS A 4 6.24 13.12 -8.85
C LYS A 4 6.48 11.90 -9.74
N ILE A 5 7.67 11.31 -9.65
CA ILE A 5 7.95 10.02 -10.30
C ILE A 5 7.22 8.94 -9.48
N SER A 6 6.21 8.31 -10.07
CA SER A 6 5.55 7.16 -9.45
C SER A 6 6.52 5.99 -9.32
N ALA A 7 6.18 5.01 -8.48
CA ALA A 7 6.97 3.78 -8.38
C ALA A 7 7.07 3.08 -9.75
N ALA A 8 5.97 3.04 -10.51
CA ALA A 8 5.91 2.46 -11.84
C ALA A 8 6.89 3.16 -12.80
N ARG A 9 6.89 4.49 -12.85
CA ARG A 9 7.79 5.27 -13.70
C ARG A 9 9.27 5.03 -13.37
N GLY A 10 9.60 4.86 -12.10
CA GLY A 10 10.93 4.43 -11.68
C GLY A 10 11.35 3.12 -12.36
N PHE A 11 10.46 2.13 -12.49
CA PHE A 11 10.73 0.87 -13.19
C PHE A 11 10.78 1.02 -14.72
N ARG A 12 9.98 1.92 -15.30
CA ARG A 12 9.95 2.20 -16.76
C ARG A 12 11.28 2.72 -17.30
N GLU A 13 11.96 3.60 -16.56
CA GLU A 13 13.15 4.32 -17.07
C GLU A 13 14.48 3.61 -16.79
N LEU A 14 14.49 2.54 -15.98
CA LEU A 14 15.72 1.86 -15.54
C LEU A 14 16.55 1.15 -16.65
N PRO A 15 15.95 0.56 -17.70
CA PRO A 15 16.71 -0.13 -18.74
C PRO A 15 17.29 0.80 -19.81
N TYR A 16 16.67 1.96 -20.05
CA TYR A 16 17.03 2.85 -21.16
C TYR A 16 16.84 4.32 -20.77
N LYS A 17 17.85 5.16 -21.07
CA LYS A 17 17.59 6.60 -21.23
C LYS A 17 16.76 6.78 -22.49
N PHE A 18 15.44 6.80 -22.33
CA PHE A 18 14.49 6.97 -23.42
C PHE A 18 13.98 8.41 -23.41
N SER A 19 13.89 9.03 -24.59
CA SER A 19 13.46 10.42 -24.76
C SER A 19 12.12 10.56 -25.49
N GLY A 20 11.36 9.48 -25.64
CA GLY A 20 10.03 9.48 -26.25
C GLY A 20 8.89 9.50 -25.22
N THR A 21 7.67 9.30 -25.68
CA THR A 21 6.47 9.26 -24.83
C THR A 21 6.32 7.92 -24.10
N ASP A 22 5.48 7.88 -23.07
CA ASP A 22 5.15 6.63 -22.37
C ASP A 22 4.54 5.57 -23.30
N ASP A 23 3.76 5.98 -24.31
CA ASP A 23 3.21 5.09 -25.34
C ASP A 23 4.31 4.50 -26.24
N ASP A 24 5.29 5.32 -26.65
CA ASP A 24 6.43 4.83 -27.43
C ASP A 24 7.27 3.81 -26.62
N LEU A 25 7.46 4.09 -25.33
CA LEU A 25 8.19 3.20 -24.43
C LEU A 25 7.43 1.88 -24.22
N TYR A 26 6.11 1.94 -24.01
CA TYR A 26 5.25 0.76 -23.91
C TYR A 26 5.33 -0.10 -25.16
N LYS A 27 5.14 0.50 -26.35
CA LYS A 27 5.24 -0.21 -27.65
C LYS A 27 6.59 -0.88 -27.83
N ARG A 28 7.68 -0.18 -27.45
CA ARG A 28 9.03 -0.74 -27.50
C ARG A 28 9.21 -1.92 -26.55
N TYR A 29 8.76 -1.80 -25.29
CA TYR A 29 8.82 -2.93 -24.36
C TYR A 29 8.02 -4.12 -24.86
N ASN A 30 6.83 -3.90 -25.40
CA ASN A 30 6.00 -4.97 -25.93
C ASN A 30 6.67 -5.69 -27.10
N LEU A 31 7.24 -4.93 -28.05
CA LEU A 31 7.96 -5.50 -29.19
C LEU A 31 9.19 -6.32 -28.75
N GLU A 32 10.03 -5.79 -27.88
CA GLU A 32 11.21 -6.50 -27.41
C GLU A 32 10.84 -7.69 -26.52
N TYR A 33 9.81 -7.59 -25.69
CA TYR A 33 9.30 -8.71 -24.89
C TYR A 33 8.90 -9.91 -25.76
N GLU A 34 8.05 -9.70 -26.78
CA GLU A 34 7.61 -10.79 -27.66
C GLU A 34 8.78 -11.44 -28.42
N LYS A 35 9.73 -10.61 -28.86
CA LYS A 35 10.97 -11.06 -29.51
C LYS A 35 11.84 -11.89 -28.56
N GLN A 36 12.05 -11.45 -27.33
CA GLN A 36 12.84 -12.19 -26.34
C GLN A 36 12.15 -13.49 -25.93
N LYS A 37 10.82 -13.47 -25.74
CA LYS A 37 10.03 -14.65 -25.39
C LYS A 37 10.12 -15.72 -26.48
N SER A 38 9.93 -15.33 -27.74
CA SER A 38 10.08 -16.21 -28.90
C SER A 38 11.51 -16.76 -29.01
N ARG A 39 12.53 -15.91 -28.81
CA ARG A 39 13.93 -16.30 -28.87
C ARG A 39 14.29 -17.30 -27.77
N LEU A 40 13.81 -17.10 -26.55
CA LEU A 40 14.05 -17.99 -25.43
C LEU A 40 13.49 -19.39 -25.70
N LEU A 41 12.25 -19.49 -26.16
CA LEU A 41 11.63 -20.77 -26.53
C LEU A 41 12.44 -21.51 -27.61
N GLN A 42 12.93 -20.78 -28.61
CA GLN A 42 13.80 -21.34 -29.65
C GLN A 42 15.13 -21.87 -29.06
N LEU A 43 15.79 -21.11 -28.19
CA LEU A 43 17.07 -21.53 -27.59
C LEU A 43 16.92 -22.79 -26.72
N ILE A 44 15.80 -22.89 -26.01
CA ILE A 44 15.44 -24.09 -25.22
C ILE A 44 15.25 -25.29 -26.16
N ALA A 45 14.48 -25.12 -27.25
CA ALA A 45 14.25 -26.18 -28.23
C ALA A 45 15.55 -26.62 -28.94
N GLU A 46 16.48 -25.70 -29.16
CA GLU A 46 17.80 -25.96 -29.75
C GLU A 46 18.80 -26.59 -28.75
N GLY A 47 18.43 -26.77 -27.47
CA GLY A 47 19.30 -27.35 -26.46
C GLY A 47 20.55 -26.51 -26.18
N LYS A 48 20.43 -25.18 -26.22
CA LYS A 48 21.57 -24.28 -25.96
C LYS A 48 22.04 -24.36 -24.51
N SER A 49 23.27 -23.91 -24.27
CA SER A 49 23.86 -23.91 -22.93
C SER A 49 23.09 -23.02 -21.96
N GLU A 50 23.16 -23.37 -20.67
CA GLU A 50 22.50 -22.65 -19.59
C GLU A 50 22.91 -21.16 -19.54
N ASP A 51 24.16 -20.82 -19.83
CA ASP A 51 24.62 -19.42 -19.83
C ASP A 51 23.94 -18.56 -20.92
N VAL A 52 23.68 -19.16 -22.09
CA VAL A 52 22.98 -18.49 -23.20
C VAL A 52 21.51 -18.29 -22.83
N ILE A 53 20.89 -19.31 -22.21
CA ILE A 53 19.51 -19.24 -21.72
C ILE A 53 19.39 -18.18 -20.61
N ALA A 54 20.27 -18.20 -19.61
CA ALA A 54 20.27 -17.27 -18.49
C ALA A 54 20.40 -15.80 -18.92
N SER A 55 21.20 -15.53 -19.96
CA SER A 55 21.33 -14.19 -20.53
C SER A 55 20.00 -13.71 -21.15
N ASN A 56 19.27 -14.58 -21.85
CA ASN A 56 17.97 -14.24 -22.44
C ASN A 56 16.87 -14.11 -21.37
N ASN A 57 16.89 -14.96 -20.33
CA ASN A 57 16.00 -14.85 -19.17
C ASN A 57 16.11 -13.47 -18.50
N LEU A 58 17.33 -12.94 -18.35
CA LEU A 58 17.53 -11.60 -17.79
C LEU A 58 16.87 -10.52 -18.64
N PHE A 59 17.00 -10.57 -19.98
CA PHE A 59 16.34 -9.60 -20.85
C PHE A 59 14.83 -9.73 -20.79
N LEU A 60 14.28 -10.96 -20.84
CA LEU A 60 12.85 -11.22 -20.70
C LEU A 60 12.32 -10.67 -19.37
N PHE A 61 13.02 -10.93 -18.27
CA PHE A 61 12.70 -10.40 -16.94
C PHE A 61 12.62 -8.86 -16.95
N ILE A 62 13.62 -8.18 -17.51
CA ILE A 62 13.64 -6.70 -17.55
C ILE A 62 12.47 -6.16 -18.40
N MET A 63 12.18 -6.77 -19.56
CA MET A 63 11.06 -6.34 -20.39
C MET A 63 9.71 -6.59 -19.70
N ALA A 64 9.55 -7.74 -19.05
CA ALA A 64 8.35 -8.09 -18.29
C ALA A 64 8.11 -7.11 -17.12
N VAL A 65 9.15 -6.75 -16.35
CA VAL A 65 9.07 -5.70 -15.31
C VAL A 65 8.62 -4.36 -15.91
N GLY A 66 9.16 -3.98 -17.07
CA GLY A 66 8.76 -2.79 -17.80
C GLY A 66 7.28 -2.81 -18.17
N LEU A 67 6.81 -3.86 -18.84
CA LEU A 67 5.39 -4.03 -19.22
C LEU A 67 4.45 -4.06 -18.01
N PHE A 68 4.85 -4.75 -16.94
CA PHE A 68 4.06 -4.84 -15.72
C PHE A 68 3.84 -3.46 -15.08
N SER A 69 4.82 -2.54 -15.21
CA SER A 69 4.67 -1.15 -14.78
C SER A 69 3.74 -0.29 -15.66
N PHE A 70 3.24 -0.84 -16.76
CA PHE A 70 2.19 -0.29 -17.62
C PHE A 70 0.86 -1.05 -17.47
N GLY A 71 0.69 -1.85 -16.41
CA GLY A 71 -0.57 -2.54 -16.17
C GLY A 71 -0.79 -3.85 -16.96
N ARG A 72 0.25 -4.39 -17.62
CA ARG A 72 0.20 -5.74 -18.22
C ARG A 72 0.32 -6.81 -17.15
N LEU A 73 -0.80 -7.31 -16.64
CA LEU A 73 -0.80 -8.30 -15.55
C LEU A 73 -0.25 -9.64 -16.05
N ASP A 74 -0.58 -10.03 -17.27
CA ASP A 74 -0.25 -11.32 -17.91
C ASP A 74 1.23 -11.67 -17.96
N VAL A 75 2.14 -10.71 -17.76
CA VAL A 75 3.59 -10.96 -17.74
C VAL A 75 4.15 -11.30 -16.35
N TYR A 76 3.31 -11.35 -15.29
CA TYR A 76 3.78 -11.60 -13.92
C TYR A 76 4.55 -12.91 -13.78
N GLN A 77 4.11 -13.96 -14.49
CA GLN A 77 4.73 -15.28 -14.42
C GLN A 77 6.16 -15.24 -14.98
N ASP A 78 6.36 -14.53 -16.09
CA ASP A 78 7.68 -14.34 -16.69
C ASP A 78 8.61 -13.54 -15.76
N ILE A 79 8.09 -12.65 -14.91
CA ILE A 79 8.89 -11.96 -13.88
C ILE A 79 9.34 -12.96 -12.82
N LEU A 80 8.43 -13.78 -12.30
CA LEU A 80 8.70 -14.71 -11.20
C LEU A 80 9.61 -15.87 -11.61
N ASP A 81 9.43 -16.41 -12.81
CA ASP A 81 10.22 -17.53 -13.33
C ASP A 81 11.65 -17.12 -13.71
N ASN A 82 11.86 -15.85 -14.03
CA ASN A 82 13.14 -15.35 -14.54
C ASN A 82 13.89 -14.43 -13.55
N ILE A 83 13.61 -14.53 -12.24
CA ILE A 83 14.33 -13.75 -11.22
C ILE A 83 15.82 -14.11 -11.25
N PRO A 84 16.74 -13.15 -11.47
CA PRO A 84 18.15 -13.45 -11.67
C PRO A 84 18.85 -13.88 -10.37
N HIS A 85 19.36 -15.11 -10.29
CA HIS A 85 20.02 -15.62 -9.06
C HIS A 85 21.38 -14.98 -8.75
N ARG A 86 22.17 -14.58 -9.76
CA ARG A 86 23.56 -14.11 -9.56
C ARG A 86 23.69 -12.58 -9.47
N LEU A 87 22.76 -11.83 -10.05
CA LEU A 87 22.92 -10.37 -10.20
C LEU A 87 22.10 -9.60 -9.16
N VAL A 88 22.74 -9.29 -8.03
CA VAL A 88 22.13 -8.59 -6.88
C VAL A 88 21.42 -7.29 -7.29
N ARG A 89 21.93 -6.56 -8.30
CA ARG A 89 21.33 -5.30 -8.77
C ARG A 89 19.93 -5.48 -9.36
N TRP A 90 19.69 -6.56 -10.09
CA TRP A 90 18.44 -6.78 -10.82
C TRP A 90 17.40 -7.55 -10.01
N LYS A 91 17.83 -8.31 -8.98
CA LYS A 91 16.91 -8.96 -8.03
C LYS A 91 15.92 -7.98 -7.41
N GLY A 92 16.36 -6.75 -7.13
CA GLY A 92 15.50 -5.72 -6.54
C GLY A 92 14.29 -5.33 -7.41
N PHE A 93 14.29 -5.67 -8.69
CA PHE A 93 13.18 -5.38 -9.59
C PHE A 93 12.03 -6.37 -9.50
N SER A 94 12.22 -7.56 -8.91
CA SER A 94 11.09 -8.46 -8.65
C SER A 94 10.10 -7.84 -7.66
N TYR A 95 10.56 -6.94 -6.78
CA TYR A 95 9.70 -6.15 -5.90
C TYR A 95 8.77 -5.17 -6.66
N VAL A 96 8.86 -5.06 -7.99
CA VAL A 96 7.80 -4.39 -8.78
C VAL A 96 6.44 -5.04 -8.51
N ILE A 97 6.41 -6.37 -8.37
CA ILE A 97 5.20 -7.15 -8.11
C ILE A 97 4.56 -6.68 -6.82
N THR A 98 5.28 -6.76 -5.69
CA THR A 98 4.73 -6.39 -4.38
C THR A 98 4.55 -4.88 -4.18
N ARG A 99 5.09 -4.06 -5.08
CA ARG A 99 4.92 -2.60 -5.06
C ARG A 99 3.72 -2.14 -5.85
N LEU A 100 3.43 -2.79 -6.97
CA LEU A 100 2.33 -2.43 -7.85
C LEU A 100 1.10 -3.30 -7.61
N LEU A 101 1.23 -4.46 -6.97
CA LEU A 101 0.09 -5.27 -6.53
C LEU A 101 -0.18 -5.08 -5.03
N PRO A 102 -1.43 -5.20 -4.59
CA PRO A 102 -1.80 -5.24 -3.19
C PRO A 102 -1.52 -6.62 -2.56
N THR A 103 -0.35 -7.21 -2.81
CA THR A 103 0.02 -8.52 -2.29
C THR A 103 0.11 -8.52 -0.76
N PRO A 104 -0.27 -9.63 -0.09
CA PRO A 104 -0.01 -9.84 1.32
C PRO A 104 1.42 -9.48 1.73
N ALA A 105 1.53 -8.82 2.88
CA ALA A 105 2.78 -8.31 3.42
C ALA A 105 3.88 -9.37 3.63
N TYR A 106 3.47 -10.62 3.87
CA TYR A 106 4.37 -11.73 4.15
C TYR A 106 4.95 -12.38 2.89
N LEU A 107 4.42 -12.07 1.70
CA LEU A 107 4.89 -12.63 0.45
C LEU A 107 6.07 -11.83 -0.09
N ASP A 108 7.26 -12.45 -0.13
CA ASP A 108 8.45 -11.87 -0.76
C ASP A 108 8.73 -12.56 -2.10
N PRO A 109 8.85 -11.85 -3.22
CA PRO A 109 9.06 -12.47 -4.54
C PRO A 109 10.36 -13.24 -4.67
N LEU A 110 11.34 -12.99 -3.81
CA LEU A 110 12.59 -13.75 -3.77
C LEU A 110 12.49 -15.03 -2.93
N GLN A 111 11.55 -15.09 -1.98
CA GLN A 111 11.39 -16.22 -1.06
C GLN A 111 10.19 -17.11 -1.43
N ASN A 112 9.10 -16.50 -1.90
CA ASN A 112 7.80 -17.12 -2.13
C ASN A 112 7.25 -16.89 -3.55
N PRO A 113 8.04 -17.05 -4.64
CA PRO A 113 7.57 -16.74 -6.00
C PRO A 113 6.35 -17.58 -6.42
N ALA A 114 6.31 -18.86 -6.04
CA ALA A 114 5.18 -19.74 -6.36
C ALA A 114 3.88 -19.31 -5.64
N GLU A 115 3.95 -18.99 -4.35
CA GLU A 115 2.78 -18.53 -3.57
C GLU A 115 2.25 -17.19 -4.13
N ILE A 116 3.14 -16.30 -4.57
CA ILE A 116 2.74 -15.06 -5.24
C ILE A 116 2.02 -15.36 -6.56
N ALA A 117 2.54 -16.28 -7.38
CA ALA A 117 1.91 -16.65 -8.64
C ALA A 117 0.49 -17.21 -8.41
N GLU A 118 0.34 -18.10 -7.43
CA GLU A 118 -0.97 -18.63 -7.03
C GLU A 118 -1.91 -17.54 -6.53
N TRP A 119 -1.41 -16.61 -5.70
CA TRP A 119 -2.18 -15.48 -5.23
C TRP A 119 -2.65 -14.58 -6.38
N ILE A 120 -1.76 -14.21 -7.31
CA ILE A 120 -2.12 -13.37 -8.47
C ILE A 120 -3.18 -14.07 -9.30
N LYS A 121 -2.98 -15.36 -9.62
CA LYS A 121 -3.94 -16.15 -10.40
C LYS A 121 -5.32 -16.23 -9.74
N ALA A 122 -5.38 -16.39 -8.42
CA ALA A 122 -6.63 -16.40 -7.67
C ALA A 122 -7.33 -15.03 -7.67
N LYS A 123 -6.56 -13.95 -7.76
CA LYS A 123 -7.02 -12.55 -7.65
C LYS A 123 -7.23 -11.85 -8.97
N GLU A 124 -6.72 -12.41 -10.07
CA GLU A 124 -6.69 -11.82 -11.40
C GLU A 124 -8.04 -11.22 -11.84
N PRO A 125 -9.21 -11.86 -11.63
CA PRO A 125 -10.49 -11.28 -12.04
C PRO A 125 -10.88 -10.00 -11.30
N LYS A 126 -10.32 -9.75 -10.11
CA LYS A 126 -10.60 -8.59 -9.25
C LYS A 126 -9.54 -7.50 -9.33
N LEU A 127 -8.38 -7.81 -9.91
CA LEU A 127 -7.28 -6.86 -10.03
C LEU A 127 -7.58 -5.87 -11.16
N LYS A 128 -7.58 -4.58 -10.82
CA LYS A 128 -7.79 -3.49 -11.78
C LYS A 128 -6.59 -2.56 -11.74
N TRP A 129 -6.09 -2.17 -12.91
CA TRP A 129 -5.07 -1.15 -13.02
C TRP A 129 -5.70 0.24 -12.77
N ASP A 130 -5.17 0.97 -11.80
CA ASP A 130 -5.53 2.36 -11.53
C ASP A 130 -4.48 3.28 -12.15
N GLU A 131 -4.83 3.95 -13.25
CA GLU A 131 -3.92 4.86 -13.98
C GLU A 131 -3.46 6.05 -13.15
N SER A 132 -4.28 6.52 -12.20
CA SER A 132 -3.94 7.69 -11.37
C SER A 132 -2.89 7.34 -10.30
N LEU A 133 -2.93 6.09 -9.83
CA LEU A 133 -2.00 5.57 -8.82
C LEU A 133 -0.83 4.80 -9.45
N GLU A 134 -0.95 4.44 -10.73
CA GLU A 134 -0.07 3.55 -11.50
C GLU A 134 0.25 2.27 -10.73
N GLN A 135 -0.80 1.60 -10.27
CA GLN A 135 -0.73 0.34 -9.52
C GLN A 135 -2.03 -0.43 -9.71
N TYR A 136 -2.00 -1.72 -9.40
CA TYR A 136 -3.21 -2.52 -9.27
C TYR A 136 -3.91 -2.26 -7.94
N ILE A 137 -5.23 -2.22 -7.99
CA ILE A 137 -6.13 -2.23 -6.84
C ILE A 137 -6.97 -3.50 -6.89
N LEU A 138 -7.37 -3.98 -5.70
CA LEU A 138 -8.37 -5.02 -5.56
C LEU A 138 -9.71 -4.38 -5.29
N GLU A 139 -10.73 -4.78 -6.04
CA GLU A 139 -12.10 -4.42 -5.72
C GLU A 139 -12.61 -5.32 -4.57
N GLU A 140 -12.28 -4.93 -3.34
CA GLU A 140 -12.60 -5.69 -2.12
C GLU A 140 -13.98 -5.34 -1.55
N PHE A 141 -14.55 -4.20 -1.95
CA PHE A 141 -15.80 -3.70 -1.39
C PHE A 141 -16.50 -2.69 -2.31
N LYS A 142 -17.79 -2.45 -2.03
CA LYS A 142 -18.59 -1.35 -2.58
C LYS A 142 -19.43 -0.71 -1.49
N ILE A 143 -19.42 0.62 -1.41
CA ILE A 143 -20.34 1.36 -0.53
C ILE A 143 -21.72 1.38 -1.20
N LEU A 144 -22.76 1.01 -0.45
CA LEU A 144 -24.13 0.96 -0.93
C LEU A 144 -24.93 2.14 -0.41
N SER A 145 -25.60 2.87 -1.31
CA SER A 145 -26.60 3.88 -0.93
C SER A 145 -27.97 3.27 -0.61
N VAL A 146 -28.26 2.09 -1.16
CA VAL A 146 -29.51 1.35 -0.95
C VAL A 146 -29.19 -0.13 -0.81
N ILE A 147 -29.80 -0.78 0.18
CA ILE A 147 -29.68 -2.22 0.39
C ILE A 147 -30.58 -2.94 -0.63
N PRO A 148 -30.09 -3.96 -1.35
CA PRO A 148 -30.93 -4.80 -2.19
C PRO A 148 -32.06 -5.43 -1.37
N ALA A 149 -33.27 -5.49 -1.94
CA ALA A 149 -34.50 -5.85 -1.21
C ALA A 149 -34.42 -7.20 -0.45
N ASP A 150 -33.69 -8.18 -1.00
CA ASP A 150 -33.59 -9.53 -0.43
C ASP A 150 -32.32 -9.75 0.42
N SER A 151 -31.59 -8.68 0.76
CA SER A 151 -30.36 -8.78 1.54
C SER A 151 -30.58 -8.47 3.02
N ILE A 152 -29.96 -9.26 3.90
CA ILE A 152 -29.94 -9.02 5.35
C ILE A 152 -28.51 -8.65 5.74
N PRO A 153 -28.20 -7.35 5.97
CA PRO A 153 -26.86 -6.94 6.35
C PRO A 153 -26.44 -7.53 7.70
N LYS A 154 -25.20 -8.01 7.78
CA LYS A 154 -24.57 -8.35 9.05
C LYS A 154 -24.21 -7.07 9.78
N LYS A 155 -24.77 -6.89 10.97
CA LYS A 155 -24.59 -5.67 11.77
C LYS A 155 -23.34 -5.74 12.63
N PHE A 156 -22.56 -4.67 12.60
CA PHE A 156 -21.44 -4.42 13.51
C PHE A 156 -21.74 -3.17 14.35
N ILE A 157 -21.71 -3.36 15.67
CA ILE A 157 -22.05 -2.34 16.66
C ILE A 157 -20.80 -2.12 17.50
N ALA A 158 -20.33 -0.87 17.59
CA ALA A 158 -19.18 -0.50 18.40
C ALA A 158 -19.58 -0.11 19.84
N THR A 159 -20.76 0.47 20.03
CA THR A 159 -21.26 0.91 21.33
C THR A 159 -22.74 0.58 21.52
N GLU A 160 -23.18 0.36 22.75
CA GLU A 160 -24.60 0.14 23.06
C GLU A 160 -25.47 1.40 22.88
N LEU A 161 -24.83 2.57 22.76
CA LEU A 161 -25.53 3.82 22.51
C LEU A 161 -26.10 3.79 21.09
N LYS A 162 -27.42 3.73 20.99
CA LYS A 162 -28.11 3.88 19.71
C LYS A 162 -27.86 5.29 19.19
N SER A 163 -26.96 5.40 18.22
CA SER A 163 -26.91 6.56 17.35
C SER A 163 -28.22 6.60 16.54
N GLN A 164 -28.82 7.78 16.44
CA GLN A 164 -29.96 8.00 15.54
C GLN A 164 -29.51 8.16 14.08
N GLU A 165 -28.20 8.17 13.83
CA GLU A 165 -27.65 8.40 12.50
C GLU A 165 -27.70 7.16 11.62
N GLU A 166 -27.68 7.41 10.31
CA GLU A 166 -27.68 6.39 9.27
C GLU A 166 -26.45 5.47 9.37
N GLU A 167 -26.68 4.16 9.29
CA GLU A 167 -25.62 3.15 9.25
C GLU A 167 -24.90 3.20 7.89
N LEU A 168 -23.60 2.90 7.85
CA LEU A 168 -22.86 2.72 6.60
C LEU A 168 -23.07 1.28 6.10
N PHE A 169 -23.62 1.13 4.90
CA PHE A 169 -23.79 -0.17 4.25
C PHE A 169 -22.67 -0.44 3.24
N VAL A 170 -22.08 -1.63 3.33
CA VAL A 170 -20.94 -2.03 2.49
C VAL A 170 -21.18 -3.44 1.97
N GLU A 171 -21.16 -3.62 0.65
CA GLU A 171 -20.99 -4.94 0.03
C GLU A 171 -19.51 -5.31 0.09
N ILE A 172 -19.18 -6.42 0.74
CA ILE A 172 -17.82 -6.95 0.87
C ILE A 172 -17.67 -8.11 -0.11
N ILE A 173 -16.55 -8.14 -0.83
CA ILE A 173 -16.26 -9.07 -1.92
C ILE A 173 -15.08 -9.96 -1.50
N PRO A 174 -15.30 -10.95 -0.62
CA PRO A 174 -14.25 -11.84 -0.15
C PRO A 174 -13.70 -12.70 -1.28
N ASP A 175 -12.53 -13.26 -1.07
CA ASP A 175 -11.85 -14.14 -2.02
C ASP A 175 -12.43 -15.54 -2.06
N SER A 176 -12.86 -16.05 -0.91
CA SER A 176 -13.27 -17.45 -0.78
C SER A 176 -14.71 -17.73 -1.20
N GLY A 177 -15.53 -16.74 -1.55
CA GLY A 177 -16.95 -17.03 -1.76
C GLY A 177 -17.87 -15.88 -2.11
N LEU A 178 -19.07 -15.94 -1.55
CA LEU A 178 -20.18 -15.07 -1.87
C LEU A 178 -19.99 -13.69 -1.22
N ASN A 179 -20.30 -12.66 -2.01
CA ASN A 179 -20.42 -11.30 -1.50
C ASN A 179 -21.44 -11.25 -0.36
N TRP A 180 -21.19 -10.39 0.61
CA TRP A 180 -22.10 -10.19 1.73
C TRP A 180 -22.18 -8.72 2.10
N ILE A 181 -23.30 -8.31 2.68
CA ILE A 181 -23.51 -6.92 3.06
C ILE A 181 -23.27 -6.78 4.56
N ALA A 182 -22.48 -5.79 4.92
CA ALA A 182 -22.25 -5.36 6.28
C ALA A 182 -22.94 -4.02 6.54
N SER A 183 -23.39 -3.82 7.77
CA SER A 183 -23.86 -2.54 8.28
C SER A 183 -23.01 -2.12 9.48
N PHE A 184 -22.55 -0.88 9.49
CA PHE A 184 -21.68 -0.34 10.52
C PHE A 184 -22.32 0.85 11.22
N GLN A 185 -22.46 0.75 12.54
CA GLN A 185 -22.94 1.85 13.37
C GLN A 185 -22.06 3.10 13.20
N ALA A 186 -22.70 4.25 13.01
CA ALA A 186 -22.04 5.55 12.87
C ALA A 186 -21.41 6.03 14.18
N GLY A 187 -20.31 6.78 14.06
CA GLY A 187 -19.72 7.55 15.15
C GLY A 187 -20.32 8.96 15.27
N PHE A 188 -19.44 9.93 15.54
CA PHE A 188 -19.79 11.33 15.86
C PHE A 188 -19.16 12.34 14.89
N SER A 189 -18.69 11.92 13.72
CA SER A 189 -18.10 12.81 12.70
C SER A 189 -18.70 12.56 11.31
N GLU A 190 -18.44 13.45 10.35
CA GLU A 190 -18.89 13.23 8.96
C GLU A 190 -17.96 12.30 8.16
N PHE A 191 -16.83 11.88 8.73
CA PHE A 191 -15.80 11.16 7.99
C PHE A 191 -16.15 9.68 7.85
N SER A 192 -16.42 9.25 6.62
CA SER A 192 -16.63 7.84 6.29
C SER A 192 -15.71 7.42 5.15
N ALA A 193 -15.08 6.26 5.28
CA ALA A 193 -14.16 5.73 4.28
C ALA A 193 -13.87 4.25 4.54
N ILE A 194 -13.36 3.56 3.52
CA ILE A 194 -12.90 2.18 3.64
C ILE A 194 -11.50 2.10 3.08
N TYR A 195 -10.63 1.37 3.78
CA TYR A 195 -9.24 1.17 3.42
C TYR A 195 -8.87 -0.30 3.58
N SER A 196 -8.03 -0.83 2.69
CA SER A 196 -7.34 -2.09 2.98
C SER A 196 -6.43 -1.88 4.19
N HIS A 197 -6.49 -2.79 5.16
CA HIS A 197 -5.59 -2.78 6.30
C HIS A 197 -4.14 -2.96 5.80
N PRO A 198 -3.12 -2.40 6.47
CA PRO A 198 -1.73 -2.54 6.01
C PRO A 198 -1.23 -4.00 5.89
N ASN A 199 -1.84 -4.93 6.61
CA ASN A 199 -1.57 -6.38 6.48
C ASN A 199 -2.11 -7.01 5.18
N ARG A 200 -2.93 -6.28 4.41
CA ARG A 200 -3.55 -6.68 3.13
C ARG A 200 -4.46 -7.91 3.21
N ILE A 201 -5.01 -8.17 4.40
CA ILE A 201 -5.95 -9.26 4.66
C ILE A 201 -7.26 -8.67 5.20
N ASN A 202 -7.14 -7.72 6.13
CA ASN A 202 -8.30 -7.13 6.79
C ASN A 202 -8.75 -5.85 6.06
N LEU A 203 -9.98 -5.44 6.33
CA LEU A 203 -10.49 -4.13 5.94
C LEU A 203 -10.59 -3.22 7.15
N ILE A 204 -10.28 -1.95 6.96
CA ILE A 204 -10.55 -0.86 7.89
C ILE A 204 -11.76 -0.09 7.35
N ILE A 205 -12.86 -0.07 8.10
CA ILE A 205 -14.07 0.66 7.77
C ILE A 205 -14.21 1.80 8.77
N ILE A 206 -14.38 3.02 8.28
CA ILE A 206 -14.74 4.18 9.07
C ILE A 206 -16.17 4.57 8.71
N SER A 207 -17.09 4.49 9.66
CA SER A 207 -18.48 4.93 9.55
C SER A 207 -18.66 6.16 10.43
N LYS A 208 -18.69 7.35 9.81
CA LYS A 208 -18.90 8.63 10.52
C LYS A 208 -17.99 8.82 11.74
N GLY A 209 -16.72 8.53 11.54
CA GLY A 209 -15.68 8.62 12.56
C GLY A 209 -15.51 7.40 13.47
N GLN A 210 -16.43 6.43 13.45
CA GLN A 210 -16.27 5.15 14.14
C GLN A 210 -15.51 4.17 13.26
N GLY A 211 -14.37 3.70 13.74
CA GLY A 211 -13.51 2.73 13.06
C GLY A 211 -13.84 1.29 13.43
N TYR A 212 -13.71 0.41 12.44
CA TYR A 212 -13.88 -1.04 12.51
C TYR A 212 -12.74 -1.70 11.75
N ILE A 213 -12.20 -2.79 12.29
CA ILE A 213 -11.34 -3.72 11.57
C ILE A 213 -12.05 -5.05 11.45
N ILE A 214 -12.25 -5.51 10.22
CA ILE A 214 -12.91 -6.79 9.96
C ILE A 214 -12.01 -7.68 9.13
N ASN A 215 -12.22 -8.99 9.27
CA ASN A 215 -11.75 -9.96 8.31
C ASN A 215 -12.89 -10.23 7.30
N PRO A 216 -12.69 -9.93 6.00
CA PRO A 216 -13.74 -10.06 5.00
C PRO A 216 -14.12 -11.51 4.70
N GLU A 217 -13.19 -12.46 4.86
CA GLU A 217 -13.37 -13.88 4.52
C GLU A 217 -14.29 -14.60 5.50
N ASN A 218 -14.04 -14.44 6.80
CA ASN A 218 -14.81 -15.10 7.86
C ASN A 218 -15.90 -14.20 8.47
N GLN A 219 -16.07 -12.98 7.91
CA GLN A 219 -17.04 -11.98 8.33
C GLN A 219 -16.90 -11.56 9.81
N GLN A 220 -15.69 -11.63 10.37
CA GLN A 220 -15.45 -11.40 11.80
C GLN A 220 -15.04 -9.95 12.06
N LEU A 221 -15.64 -9.33 13.09
CA LEU A 221 -15.14 -8.09 13.68
C LEU A 221 -13.92 -8.41 14.54
N LEU A 222 -12.80 -7.78 14.24
CA LEU A 222 -11.55 -7.95 14.97
C LEU A 222 -11.36 -6.86 16.02
N GLU A 223 -11.68 -5.61 15.66
CA GLU A 223 -11.44 -4.45 16.51
C GLU A 223 -12.41 -3.30 16.18
N THR A 224 -12.72 -2.48 17.17
CA THR A 224 -13.37 -1.18 17.00
C THR A 224 -12.49 -0.10 17.61
N PHE A 225 -12.46 1.09 16.99
CA PHE A 225 -11.60 2.19 17.45
C PHE A 225 -12.15 3.56 17.05
N GLY A 226 -11.65 4.63 17.66
CA GLY A 226 -12.06 5.99 17.32
C GLY A 226 -13.45 6.34 17.85
N GLY A 227 -14.37 6.73 16.97
CA GLY A 227 -15.69 7.26 17.28
C GLY A 227 -15.85 8.71 16.82
N ASN A 228 -14.74 9.46 16.74
CA ASN A 228 -14.71 10.82 16.21
C ASN A 228 -13.49 11.04 15.31
N ILE A 229 -13.15 10.05 14.50
CA ILE A 229 -12.11 10.21 13.47
C ILE A 229 -12.61 11.25 12.47
N THR A 230 -11.86 12.31 12.23
CA THR A 230 -12.26 13.41 11.34
C THR A 230 -11.57 13.36 9.99
N SER A 231 -10.42 12.70 9.90
CA SER A 231 -9.69 12.55 8.66
C SER A 231 -8.66 11.42 8.71
N LYS A 232 -8.14 11.08 7.54
CA LYS A 232 -6.93 10.29 7.35
C LYS A 232 -5.80 11.22 6.93
N ILE A 233 -4.59 11.01 7.47
CA ILE A 233 -3.40 11.69 6.96
C ILE A 233 -3.04 11.04 5.63
N GLU A 234 -3.38 11.72 4.55
CA GLU A 234 -3.00 11.30 3.20
C GLU A 234 -1.48 11.43 2.98
N GLU A 235 -0.98 10.79 1.93
CA GLU A 235 0.41 10.92 1.46
C GLU A 235 1.51 10.14 2.19
N ILE A 236 1.20 9.33 3.21
CA ILE A 236 2.20 8.45 3.86
C ILE A 236 2.94 7.58 2.84
N ASN A 237 2.18 7.00 1.90
CA ASN A 237 2.73 6.13 0.85
C ASN A 237 3.46 6.91 -0.25
N LYS A 238 3.33 8.24 -0.33
CA LYS A 238 4.00 9.08 -1.34
C LYS A 238 5.45 9.36 -0.95
N TYR A 239 5.72 9.63 0.33
CA TYR A 239 7.07 9.93 0.82
C TYR A 239 7.99 8.70 0.92
N ILE A 240 7.41 7.52 1.12
CA ILE A 240 8.11 6.22 1.06
C ILE A 240 8.82 6.00 -0.29
N LYS A 241 8.24 6.52 -1.38
CA LYS A 241 8.69 6.23 -2.74
C LYS A 241 9.92 7.03 -3.18
N GLN A 242 10.22 8.17 -2.54
CA GLN A 242 11.25 9.11 -3.02
C GLN A 242 12.65 8.87 -2.46
N ASP A 243 12.79 8.42 -1.20
CA ASP A 243 14.09 8.47 -0.50
C ASP A 243 14.81 7.13 -0.33
N PHE A 244 14.18 6.00 -0.67
CA PHE A 244 14.75 4.69 -0.34
C PHE A 244 15.13 3.85 -1.58
N PRO A 245 16.43 3.56 -1.81
CA PRO A 245 16.82 2.52 -2.75
C PRO A 245 16.17 1.20 -2.33
N ALA A 246 15.77 0.40 -3.32
CA ALA A 246 14.87 -0.76 -3.31
C ALA A 246 15.03 -1.84 -2.21
N LYS A 247 15.94 -1.68 -1.24
CA LYS A 247 16.26 -2.64 -0.17
C LYS A 247 15.46 -2.50 1.12
N ARG A 248 14.63 -1.46 1.29
CA ARG A 248 13.75 -1.36 2.46
C ARG A 248 12.31 -1.17 2.01
N ILE A 249 11.56 -2.28 1.99
CA ILE A 249 10.11 -2.24 1.97
C ILE A 249 9.71 -1.50 3.24
N VAL A 250 9.18 -0.29 3.08
CA VAL A 250 8.64 0.43 4.21
C VAL A 250 7.29 -0.19 4.51
N SER A 251 7.08 -0.59 5.76
CA SER A 251 5.80 -1.14 6.19
C SER A 251 4.70 -0.13 5.84
N PRO A 252 3.65 -0.52 5.10
CA PRO A 252 2.50 0.32 4.87
C PRO A 252 1.96 0.75 6.23
N LEU A 253 1.66 2.04 6.34
CA LEU A 253 1.18 2.66 7.56
C LEU A 253 -0.08 3.43 7.20
N ILE A 254 -1.07 3.40 8.07
CA ILE A 254 -2.25 4.24 7.96
C ILE A 254 -2.43 5.01 9.26
N LEU A 255 -2.72 6.31 9.10
CA LEU A 255 -2.86 7.25 10.21
C LEU A 255 -4.22 7.93 10.11
N PHE A 256 -4.98 7.85 11.20
CA PHE A 256 -6.24 8.54 11.36
C PHE A 256 -6.11 9.62 12.43
N VAL A 257 -6.73 10.77 12.17
CA VAL A 257 -6.81 11.86 13.12
C VAL A 257 -8.17 11.87 13.75
N ASN A 258 -8.19 11.84 15.08
CA ASN A 258 -9.31 12.28 15.89
C ASN A 258 -8.93 13.66 16.49
N ASN A 259 -9.90 14.50 16.82
CA ASN A 259 -9.70 15.83 17.41
C ASN A 259 -8.72 15.85 18.60
N SER A 260 -8.62 14.74 19.33
CA SER A 260 -7.80 14.62 20.54
C SER A 260 -6.52 13.80 20.36
N TYR A 261 -6.40 12.98 19.31
CA TYR A 261 -5.27 12.07 19.18
C TYR A 261 -5.11 11.50 17.76
N LEU A 262 -3.92 10.97 17.52
CA LEU A 262 -3.58 10.23 16.31
C LEU A 262 -3.72 8.72 16.56
N ILE A 263 -4.31 8.01 15.61
CA ILE A 263 -4.43 6.54 15.61
C ILE A 263 -3.56 5.99 14.49
N CYS A 264 -2.74 4.98 14.81
CA CYS A 264 -1.77 4.44 13.89
C CYS A 264 -1.86 2.91 13.77
N TYR A 265 -1.95 2.41 12.53
CA TYR A 265 -1.89 0.99 12.21
C TYR A 265 -0.76 0.68 11.23
N ASP A 266 -0.09 -0.46 11.46
CA ASP A 266 0.82 -1.12 10.52
C ASP A 266 0.35 -2.54 10.18
N GLN A 267 1.25 -3.35 9.61
CA GLN A 267 0.97 -4.73 9.24
C GLN A 267 0.68 -5.63 10.45
N GLN A 268 1.16 -5.28 11.64
CA GLN A 268 0.96 -6.03 12.88
C GLN A 268 -0.32 -5.61 13.60
N GLY A 269 -0.93 -4.49 13.22
CA GLY A 269 -2.19 -3.98 13.77
C GLY A 269 -2.01 -2.62 14.41
N PHE A 270 -2.73 -2.36 15.51
CA PHE A 270 -2.66 -1.11 16.24
C PHE A 270 -1.24 -0.88 16.81
N ILE A 271 -0.61 0.23 16.43
CA ILE A 271 0.68 0.62 16.98
C ILE A 271 0.48 1.42 18.27
N ARG A 272 -0.26 2.54 18.17
CA ARG A 272 -0.36 3.52 19.26
C ARG A 272 -1.42 4.59 19.00
N GLU A 273 -1.83 5.20 20.11
CA GLU A 273 -2.57 6.44 20.22
C GLU A 273 -1.67 7.56 20.80
N ASN A 274 -1.57 8.75 20.18
CA ASN A 274 -0.83 9.89 20.75
C ASN A 274 -1.80 11.01 21.17
N LYS A 275 -1.84 11.32 22.48
CA LYS A 275 -2.71 12.32 23.12
C LYS A 275 -1.96 13.61 23.52
N ASP A 276 -0.70 13.74 23.16
CA ASP A 276 0.18 14.77 23.71
C ASP A 276 -0.06 16.16 23.10
N ILE A 277 -0.68 16.22 21.92
CA ILE A 277 -1.11 17.46 21.25
C ILE A 277 -2.53 17.35 20.74
N SER A 278 -3.22 18.50 20.70
CA SER A 278 -4.49 18.61 19.98
C SER A 278 -4.23 18.65 18.48
N TRP A 279 -4.72 17.64 17.77
CA TRP A 279 -4.51 17.52 16.33
C TRP A 279 -5.34 18.51 15.49
N ASN A 280 -6.33 19.15 16.11
CA ASN A 280 -7.04 20.29 15.50
C ASN A 280 -6.13 21.52 15.32
N ASN A 281 -5.04 21.59 16.09
CA ASN A 281 -4.09 22.69 16.08
C ASN A 281 -2.81 22.34 15.32
N VAL A 282 -2.85 21.37 14.41
CA VAL A 282 -1.67 20.91 13.66
C VAL A 282 -1.79 21.32 12.19
N ARG A 283 -0.66 21.71 11.58
CA ARG A 283 -0.57 22.01 10.15
C ARG A 283 0.77 21.54 9.55
N GLN A 284 0.86 21.62 8.22
CA GLN A 284 2.08 21.32 7.45
C GLN A 284 2.67 19.93 7.74
N ILE A 285 1.78 18.96 7.97
CA ILE A 285 2.17 17.59 8.30
C ILE A 285 2.97 16.98 7.14
N LYS A 286 4.15 16.46 7.47
CA LYS A 286 5.02 15.68 6.60
C LYS A 286 5.40 14.40 7.31
N ILE A 287 5.62 13.33 6.56
CA ILE A 287 6.08 12.06 7.12
C ILE A 287 7.47 11.75 6.58
N TYR A 288 8.41 11.57 7.49
CA TYR A 288 9.79 11.27 7.19
C TYR A 288 10.11 9.79 7.49
N ALA A 289 10.63 9.09 6.48
CA ALA A 289 11.05 7.69 6.52
C ALA A 289 10.03 6.71 7.17
N SER A 290 8.73 7.04 7.08
CA SER A 290 7.60 6.35 7.74
C SER A 290 7.78 6.06 9.21
N LYS A 291 8.55 6.90 9.89
CA LYS A 291 8.85 6.75 11.31
C LYS A 291 8.60 8.02 12.08
N VAL A 292 8.60 9.16 11.39
CA VAL A 292 8.49 10.45 12.03
C VAL A 292 7.43 11.27 11.32
N ILE A 293 6.50 11.82 12.10
CA ILE A 293 5.59 12.87 11.64
C ILE A 293 6.23 14.19 12.03
N ILE A 294 6.33 15.12 11.11
CA ILE A 294 6.87 16.47 11.32
C ILE A 294 5.77 17.45 10.96
N GLY A 295 5.62 18.52 11.71
CA GLY A 295 4.67 19.57 11.38
C GLY A 295 4.84 20.78 12.28
N ASP A 296 3.89 21.70 12.20
CA ASP A 296 3.74 22.76 13.19
C ASP A 296 2.50 22.48 14.02
N PHE A 297 2.55 22.77 15.31
CA PHE A 297 1.36 22.82 16.14
C PHE A 297 1.21 24.17 16.82
N PHE A 298 -0.03 24.61 17.01
CA PHE A 298 -0.36 25.85 17.68
C PHE A 298 -0.42 25.61 19.19
N SER A 299 0.52 26.23 19.90
CA SER A 299 0.65 26.09 21.36
C SER A 299 -0.40 26.92 22.10
N ASN A 300 -0.56 26.65 23.40
CA ASN A 300 -1.42 27.46 24.28
C ASN A 300 -0.88 28.88 24.50
N GLU A 301 0.39 29.13 24.15
CA GLU A 301 1.03 30.45 24.19
C GLU A 301 0.78 31.25 22.90
N GLU A 302 -0.18 30.81 22.07
CA GLU A 302 -0.65 31.48 20.86
C GLU A 302 0.38 31.64 19.73
N PHE A 303 1.36 30.72 19.65
CA PHE A 303 2.28 30.64 18.52
C PHE A 303 2.42 29.24 17.94
N TRP A 304 2.77 29.20 16.65
CA TRP A 304 3.13 27.97 15.94
C TRP A 304 4.53 27.55 16.31
N MET A 305 4.68 26.32 16.79
CA MET A 305 5.97 25.70 17.07
C MET A 305 6.14 24.42 16.25
N PRO A 306 7.36 24.17 15.73
CA PRO A 306 7.64 22.93 15.04
C PRO A 306 7.55 21.77 16.04
N PHE A 307 7.11 20.61 15.55
CA PHE A 307 7.21 19.37 16.29
C PHE A 307 7.63 18.23 15.39
N TRP A 308 8.12 17.18 16.03
CA TRP A 308 8.19 15.88 15.40
C TRP A 308 7.79 14.77 16.37
N LEU A 309 7.09 13.76 15.84
CA LEU A 309 6.55 12.63 16.58
C LEU A 309 7.14 11.34 16.00
N ASN A 310 7.87 10.59 16.82
CA ASN A 310 8.31 9.24 16.46
C ASN A 310 7.13 8.28 16.56
N ILE A 311 6.61 7.84 15.40
CA ILE A 311 5.41 7.01 15.26
C ILE A 311 5.53 5.71 16.07
N LYS A 312 6.71 5.08 16.05
CA LYS A 312 6.94 3.79 16.72
C LYS A 312 6.98 3.94 18.25
N THR A 313 7.63 4.97 18.75
CA THR A 313 7.84 5.15 20.20
C THR A 313 6.79 6.04 20.85
N GLY A 314 6.00 6.75 20.04
CA GLY A 314 5.08 7.81 20.48
C GLY A 314 5.75 9.05 21.06
N GLN A 315 7.09 9.15 21.04
CA GLN A 315 7.80 10.29 21.61
C GLN A 315 7.59 11.54 20.77
N LEU A 316 7.02 12.56 21.40
CA LEU A 316 6.81 13.88 20.84
C LEU A 316 7.94 14.83 21.25
N HIS A 317 8.44 15.60 20.29
CA HIS A 317 9.47 16.61 20.47
C HIS A 317 8.97 17.94 19.91
N LEU A 318 9.00 19.01 20.72
CA LEU A 318 8.49 20.34 20.37
C LEU A 318 9.64 21.23 19.86
N GLU A 319 10.27 20.80 18.78
CA GLU A 319 11.41 21.45 18.16
C GLU A 319 11.52 21.06 16.67
N GLU A 320 12.43 21.70 15.94
CA GLU A 320 12.70 21.34 14.55
C GLU A 320 13.28 19.93 14.44
N PHE A 321 12.82 19.18 13.43
CA PHE A 321 13.34 17.84 13.15
C PHE A 321 14.77 17.89 12.62
N SER A 322 15.67 17.12 13.24
CA SER A 322 17.05 16.92 12.80
C SER A 322 17.35 15.43 12.61
N ASN A 323 17.86 15.08 11.42
CA ASN A 323 18.32 13.72 11.12
C ASN A 323 19.41 13.24 12.08
N GLU A 324 20.33 14.12 12.47
CA GLU A 324 21.42 13.80 13.38
C GLU A 324 20.90 13.39 14.75
N ARG A 325 19.87 14.07 15.27
CA ARG A 325 19.26 13.68 16.55
C ARG A 325 18.50 12.37 16.44
N PHE A 326 17.71 12.21 15.37
CA PHE A 326 16.89 11.02 15.20
C PHE A 326 17.72 9.74 15.00
N PHE A 327 18.78 9.81 14.18
CA PHE A 327 19.65 8.66 13.90
C PHE A 327 20.84 8.55 14.87
N GLY A 328 21.30 9.66 15.44
CA GLY A 328 22.43 9.74 16.37
C GLY A 328 22.11 9.29 17.79
N GLN A 329 20.84 9.09 18.15
CA GLN A 329 20.44 8.42 19.40
C GLN A 329 20.86 6.93 19.45
N LYS A 330 21.52 6.39 18.42
CA LYS A 330 22.14 5.06 18.47
C LYS A 330 23.63 5.13 18.85
N ILE A 331 23.87 4.68 20.08
CA ILE A 331 25.03 3.93 20.65
C ILE A 331 25.48 4.60 21.98
N GLN A 332 24.66 4.45 23.01
CA GLN A 332 25.20 4.01 24.30
C GLN A 332 24.55 2.66 24.58
N ARG A 333 25.26 1.59 24.23
CA ARG A 333 24.90 0.26 24.73
C ARG A 333 25.42 0.18 26.17
N PRO A 334 24.61 -0.27 27.14
CA PRO A 334 25.16 -0.68 28.44
C PRO A 334 26.17 -1.82 28.28
#